data_AF-A0A920GLL8-F1
#
_entry.id   AF-A0A920GLL8-F1
#
_cell.length_a   1.000
_cell.length_b   1.000
_cell.length_c   1.000
_cell.angle_alpha   90.00
_cell.angle_beta   90.00
_cell.angle_gamma   90.00
#
_symmetry.space_group_name_H-M   'P 1'
#
loop_
_entity.id
_entity.type
_entity.pdbx_description
1 polymer ?
#
loop_
_entity_poly.entity_id
_entity_poly.type
_entity_poly.pdbx_seq_one_letter_code
_entity_poly.pdbx_strand_id
1 'polypeptide(L)'
;MGLAEALDCRRKALLKYFGESDVECGNCDLCEKPPEKFDATQAVRKALSAILRTDEYFGAGHLIDILLGNETDKVLNNGHKALPTFGVGKDFSRIKWQAIFRQMMGHDFIRPDPNRHGALRIMENALPILRDEESVTLRMDTVKLAKSSPRIKMLVSDENMPLFSALKAKRRELAETAGVPAYIIFNDKTLVEMAQKRPTNLDEMAQINGVGAKKLENFGNAFLEVITGKTEQLHPSRRKIAGEEEGILYDLLLEAQNKLIRGERGLDKPMSCSASLLVKVAKRKPDNMEKISQILGERKADRFGSAFLDVLIEAG
;
A
#
# COMPACT_ATOMS: atom_id res chain seq x y z
N MET A 1 3.69 8.73 17.90
CA MET A 1 4.09 7.37 18.30
C MET A 1 4.47 7.28 19.77
N GLY A 2 5.20 8.26 20.33
CA GLY A 2 5.66 8.21 21.73
C GLY A 2 4.58 7.98 22.79
N LEU A 3 3.38 8.59 22.67
CA LEU A 3 2.30 8.36 23.63
C LEU A 3 1.79 6.91 23.64
N ALA A 4 1.81 6.22 22.49
CA ALA A 4 1.34 4.85 22.36
C ALA A 4 2.26 3.85 23.08
N GLU A 5 3.56 4.13 23.08
CA GLU A 5 4.63 3.29 23.67
C GLU A 5 5.06 3.76 25.07
N ALA A 6 4.31 4.68 25.69
CA ALA A 6 4.67 5.27 26.98
C ALA A 6 4.90 4.20 28.08
N LEU A 7 5.95 4.41 28.88
CA LEU A 7 6.31 3.53 30.01
C LEU A 7 5.55 3.88 31.30
N ASP A 8 5.07 5.12 31.39
CA ASP A 8 4.42 5.69 32.55
C ASP A 8 3.10 6.35 32.13
N CYS A 9 2.35 6.88 33.09
CA CYS A 9 1.02 7.45 32.89
C CYS A 9 0.89 8.30 31.60
N ARG A 10 -0.08 7.93 30.74
CA ARG A 10 -0.31 8.63 29.47
C ARG A 10 -0.66 10.11 29.66
N ARG A 11 -1.48 10.43 30.65
CA ARG A 11 -1.87 11.81 30.95
C ARG A 11 -0.68 12.65 31.39
N LYS A 12 0.19 12.11 32.25
CA LYS A 12 1.45 12.78 32.65
C LYS A 12 2.34 13.02 31.43
N ALA A 13 2.52 12.01 30.57
CA ALA A 13 3.33 12.13 29.36
C ALA A 13 2.78 13.18 28.37
N LEU A 14 1.45 13.25 28.22
CA LEU A 14 0.78 14.23 27.37
C LEU A 14 0.92 15.65 27.92
N LEU A 15 0.70 15.86 29.22
CA LEU A 15 0.72 17.19 29.82
C LEU A 15 2.14 17.75 29.96
N LYS A 16 3.14 16.88 30.16
CA LYS A 16 4.55 17.26 30.09
C LYS A 16 4.92 17.90 28.74
N TYR A 17 4.33 17.44 27.64
CA TYR A 17 4.54 18.03 26.31
C TYR A 17 4.07 19.49 26.25
N PHE A 18 3.05 19.87 27.03
CA PHE A 18 2.54 21.23 27.13
C PHE A 18 3.16 22.05 28.26
N GLY A 19 4.23 21.53 28.90
CA GLY A 19 4.94 22.23 29.97
C GLY A 19 4.30 22.10 31.37
N GLU A 20 3.29 21.24 31.54
CA GLU A 20 2.69 20.96 32.84
C GLU A 20 3.40 19.77 33.51
N SER A 21 4.02 20.03 34.67
CA SER A 21 4.54 19.01 35.60
C SER A 21 3.62 18.87 36.83
N ASP A 22 3.72 17.76 37.57
CA ASP A 22 2.94 17.45 38.80
C ASP A 22 1.44 17.15 38.66
N VAL A 23 1.06 16.42 37.60
CA VAL A 23 -0.33 15.99 37.39
C VAL A 23 -0.57 14.56 37.84
N GLU A 24 -1.46 14.34 38.81
CA GLU A 24 -1.97 13.00 39.11
C GLU A 24 -3.09 12.58 38.14
N CYS A 25 -3.08 11.32 37.71
CA CYS A 25 -4.04 10.82 36.72
C CYS A 25 -5.02 9.80 37.30
N GLY A 26 -4.52 8.70 37.87
CA GLY A 26 -5.32 7.61 38.43
C GLY A 26 -6.27 6.86 37.48
N ASN A 27 -6.43 7.31 36.23
CA ASN A 27 -7.56 6.93 35.38
C ASN A 27 -7.17 6.66 33.91
N CYS A 28 -5.92 6.29 33.66
CA CYS A 28 -5.50 5.80 32.34
C CYS A 28 -5.11 4.32 32.43
N ASP A 29 -5.09 3.64 31.28
CA ASP A 29 -4.72 2.24 31.15
C ASP A 29 -3.34 1.92 31.75
N LEU A 30 -2.37 2.85 31.68
CA LEU A 30 -1.04 2.67 32.29
C LEU A 30 -1.01 2.94 33.80
N CYS A 31 -2.01 3.64 34.35
CA CYS A 31 -2.20 3.72 35.80
C CYS A 31 -2.85 2.45 36.33
N GLU A 32 -3.81 1.90 35.59
CA GLU A 32 -4.56 0.71 35.97
C GLU A 32 -3.72 -0.58 35.84
N LYS A 33 -2.97 -0.71 34.73
CA LYS A 33 -2.12 -1.86 34.43
C LYS A 33 -0.75 -1.38 33.95
N PRO A 34 0.16 -1.05 34.89
CA PRO A 34 1.52 -0.67 34.55
C PRO A 34 2.21 -1.77 33.71
N PRO A 35 2.91 -1.41 32.62
CA PRO A 35 3.57 -2.41 31.79
C PRO A 35 4.73 -3.04 32.53
N GLU A 36 4.95 -4.34 32.30
CA GLU A 36 6.23 -4.95 32.62
C GLU A 36 7.34 -4.28 31.81
N LYS A 37 8.46 -4.02 32.46
CA LYS A 37 9.62 -3.32 31.89
C LYS A 37 10.83 -4.27 31.84
N PHE A 38 11.74 -4.08 30.90
CA PHE A 38 13.01 -4.81 30.86
C PHE A 38 14.17 -3.93 30.41
N ASP A 39 15.38 -4.26 30.88
CA ASP A 39 16.60 -3.62 30.40
C ASP A 39 16.85 -4.00 28.94
N ALA A 40 16.72 -3.00 28.07
CA ALA A 40 16.88 -3.16 26.62
C ALA A 40 18.19 -2.55 26.12
N THR A 41 19.09 -2.14 27.00
CA THR A 41 20.32 -1.40 26.67
C THR A 41 21.13 -2.11 25.60
N GLN A 42 21.40 -3.41 25.78
CA GLN A 42 22.16 -4.19 24.80
C GLN A 42 21.42 -4.35 23.47
N ALA A 43 20.09 -4.53 23.49
CA ALA A 43 19.30 -4.66 22.28
C ALA A 43 19.28 -3.35 21.46
N VAL A 44 19.09 -2.22 22.13
CA VAL A 44 19.12 -0.89 21.52
C VAL A 44 20.51 -0.57 20.97
N ARG A 45 21.59 -0.86 21.72
CA ARG A 45 22.97 -0.68 21.24
C ARG A 45 23.25 -1.51 19.98
N LYS A 46 22.86 -2.79 19.96
CA LYS A 46 22.98 -3.63 18.75
C LYS A 46 22.25 -3.01 17.55
N ALA A 47 21.02 -2.54 17.74
CA ALA A 47 20.23 -1.90 16.68
C ALA A 47 20.83 -0.58 16.18
N LEU A 48 21.21 0.33 17.08
CA LEU A 48 21.88 1.58 16.73
C LEU A 48 23.21 1.31 16.00
N SER A 49 23.94 0.30 16.43
CA SER A 49 25.19 -0.09 15.78
C SER A 49 24.98 -0.64 14.36
N ALA A 50 23.91 -1.40 14.13
CA ALA A 50 23.53 -1.86 12.79
C ALA A 50 23.09 -0.69 11.90
N ILE A 51 22.36 0.29 12.44
CA ILE A 51 21.97 1.52 11.72
C ILE A 51 23.22 2.30 11.30
N LEU A 52 24.14 2.54 12.24
CA LEU A 52 25.36 3.30 11.99
C LEU A 52 26.27 2.60 10.96
N ARG A 53 26.46 1.29 11.07
CA ARG A 53 27.32 0.50 10.15
C ARG A 53 26.75 0.31 8.75
N THR A 54 25.51 0.70 8.54
CA THR A 54 24.86 0.69 7.22
C THR A 54 24.61 2.12 6.72
N ASP A 55 25.39 3.07 7.24
CA ASP A 55 25.38 4.51 6.90
C ASP A 55 24.00 5.17 7.01
N GLU A 56 23.13 4.57 7.83
CA GLU A 56 21.76 5.04 8.06
C GLU A 56 20.94 5.15 6.76
N TYR A 57 21.11 4.16 5.86
CA TYR A 57 20.40 4.08 4.57
C TYR A 57 19.34 2.98 4.50
N PHE A 58 19.10 2.27 5.61
CA PHE A 58 18.21 1.11 5.61
C PHE A 58 17.10 1.21 6.65
N GLY A 59 15.93 0.66 6.30
CA GLY A 59 14.79 0.54 7.19
C GLY A 59 14.88 -0.68 8.11
N ALA A 60 13.96 -0.76 9.06
CA ALA A 60 13.96 -1.79 10.11
C ALA A 60 14.04 -3.23 9.58
N GLY A 61 13.35 -3.57 8.48
CA GLY A 61 13.36 -4.94 7.94
C GLY A 61 14.78 -5.45 7.67
N HIS A 62 15.53 -4.71 6.85
CA HIS A 62 16.91 -5.03 6.48
C HIS A 62 17.86 -5.05 7.69
N LEU A 63 17.72 -4.09 8.61
CA LEU A 63 18.51 -4.05 9.84
C LEU A 63 18.26 -5.27 10.73
N ILE A 64 17.01 -5.77 10.77
CA ILE A 64 16.66 -6.99 11.50
C ILE A 64 17.27 -8.23 10.81
N ASP A 65 17.28 -8.29 9.48
CA ASP A 65 17.99 -9.36 8.75
C ASP A 65 19.49 -9.38 9.07
N ILE A 66 20.15 -8.22 9.15
CA ILE A 66 21.55 -8.14 9.61
C ILE A 66 21.68 -8.65 11.05
N LEU A 67 20.86 -8.16 11.97
CA LEU A 67 20.94 -8.55 13.39
C LEU A 67 20.71 -10.05 13.61
N LEU A 68 19.80 -10.66 12.86
CA LEU A 68 19.53 -12.10 12.93
C LEU A 68 20.58 -12.94 12.19
N GLY A 69 21.34 -12.33 11.29
CA GLY A 69 22.31 -13.04 10.47
C GLY A 69 21.67 -13.76 9.29
N ASN A 70 20.60 -13.20 8.72
CA ASN A 70 19.91 -13.74 7.57
C ASN A 70 20.61 -13.29 6.27
N GLU A 71 20.91 -14.24 5.40
CA GLU A 71 21.57 -14.00 4.11
C GLU A 71 20.55 -13.76 3.00
N THR A 72 19.87 -12.61 3.05
CA THR A 72 19.01 -12.20 1.93
C THR A 72 19.87 -11.66 0.77
N ASP A 73 19.35 -11.67 -0.45
CA ASP A 73 20.04 -11.11 -1.62
C ASP A 73 20.49 -9.66 -1.36
N LYS A 74 19.65 -8.88 -0.68
CA LYS A 74 19.95 -7.50 -0.31
C LYS A 74 21.11 -7.40 0.69
N VAL A 75 21.21 -8.31 1.65
CA VAL A 75 22.34 -8.36 2.60
C VAL A 75 23.64 -8.71 1.88
N LEU A 76 23.60 -9.70 0.97
CA LEU A 76 24.76 -10.15 0.22
C LEU A 76 25.25 -9.08 -0.77
N ASN A 77 24.34 -8.51 -1.56
CA ASN A 77 24.67 -7.50 -2.59
C ASN A 77 25.26 -6.21 -1.99
N ASN A 78 24.93 -5.89 -0.74
CA ASN A 78 25.48 -4.72 -0.05
C ASN A 78 26.70 -5.06 0.83
N GLY A 79 27.22 -6.30 0.78
CA GLY A 79 28.38 -6.72 1.57
C GLY A 79 28.14 -6.78 3.09
N HIS A 80 26.88 -6.70 3.54
CA HIS A 80 26.55 -6.56 4.96
C HIS A 80 26.75 -7.83 5.79
N LYS A 81 26.93 -8.98 5.13
CA LYS A 81 27.35 -10.23 5.77
C LYS A 81 28.70 -10.09 6.49
N ALA A 82 29.59 -9.22 6.00
CA ALA A 82 30.91 -8.99 6.60
C ALA A 82 30.88 -8.02 7.79
N LEU A 83 29.74 -7.40 8.11
CA LEU A 83 29.65 -6.46 9.22
C LEU A 83 29.79 -7.17 10.57
N PRO A 84 30.48 -6.59 11.56
CA PRO A 84 30.56 -7.14 12.92
C PRO A 84 29.19 -7.28 13.61
N THR A 85 28.17 -6.55 13.12
CA THR A 85 26.79 -6.63 13.60
C THR A 85 25.97 -7.76 12.99
N PHE A 86 26.53 -8.50 12.03
CA PHE A 86 25.83 -9.60 11.40
C PHE A 86 25.65 -10.76 12.39
N GLY A 87 24.40 -11.11 12.69
CA GLY A 87 24.07 -12.24 13.56
C GLY A 87 24.25 -11.99 15.07
N VAL A 88 24.52 -10.77 15.52
CA VAL A 88 24.71 -10.46 16.96
C VAL A 88 23.41 -10.38 17.77
N GLY A 89 22.27 -10.38 17.09
CA GLY A 89 20.93 -10.20 17.65
C GLY A 89 20.08 -11.47 17.72
N LYS A 90 20.70 -12.66 17.69
CA LYS A 90 19.99 -13.96 17.70
C LYS A 90 19.26 -14.28 19.01
N ASP A 91 19.50 -13.49 20.05
CA ASP A 91 18.81 -13.51 21.34
C ASP A 91 17.34 -13.07 21.26
N PHE A 92 16.96 -12.38 20.19
CA PHE A 92 15.58 -11.94 19.94
C PHE A 92 15.05 -12.51 18.62
N SER A 93 13.76 -12.86 18.60
CA SER A 93 13.09 -13.22 17.34
C SER A 93 12.84 -11.97 16.48
N ARG A 94 12.60 -12.15 15.18
CA ARG A 94 12.22 -11.06 14.26
C ARG A 94 11.08 -10.19 14.81
N ILE A 95 10.06 -10.81 15.40
CA ILE A 95 8.91 -10.07 15.93
C ILE A 95 9.31 -9.23 17.16
N LYS A 96 10.15 -9.78 18.05
CA LYS A 96 10.69 -9.02 19.19
C LYS A 96 11.53 -7.83 18.71
N TRP A 97 12.38 -8.04 17.70
CA TRP A 97 13.13 -6.96 17.06
C TRP A 97 12.22 -5.88 16.48
N GLN A 98 11.15 -6.25 15.77
CA GLN A 98 10.17 -5.28 15.26
C GLN A 98 9.54 -4.45 16.39
N ALA A 99 9.23 -5.06 17.53
CA ALA A 99 8.72 -4.36 18.70
C ALA A 99 9.77 -3.40 19.30
N ILE A 100 11.05 -3.82 19.37
CA ILE A 100 12.17 -2.99 19.82
C ILE A 100 12.33 -1.76 18.91
N PHE A 101 12.42 -1.94 17.59
CA PHE A 101 12.52 -0.82 16.64
C PHE A 101 11.32 0.13 16.72
N ARG A 102 10.10 -0.40 16.92
CA ARG A 102 8.90 0.43 17.10
C ARG A 102 9.00 1.28 18.36
N GLN A 103 9.46 0.71 19.47
CA GLN A 103 9.66 1.44 20.72
C GLN A 103 10.81 2.46 20.60
N MET A 104 11.91 2.13 19.93
CA MET A 104 13.00 3.09 19.66
C MET A 104 12.50 4.32 18.89
N MET A 105 11.59 4.15 17.92
CA MET A 105 10.91 5.28 17.27
C MET A 105 9.95 6.04 18.19
N GLY A 106 9.34 5.36 19.16
CA GLY A 106 8.48 5.98 20.17
C GLY A 106 9.24 6.85 21.16
N HIS A 107 10.47 6.45 21.49
CA HIS A 107 11.40 7.19 22.35
C HIS A 107 12.24 8.22 21.58
N ASP A 108 11.99 8.41 20.29
CA ASP A 108 12.73 9.30 19.42
C ASP A 108 14.23 8.99 19.32
N PHE A 109 14.67 7.78 19.68
CA PHE A 109 16.06 7.37 19.48
C PHE A 109 16.42 7.26 18.00
N ILE A 110 15.43 6.92 17.19
CA ILE A 110 15.56 6.78 15.74
C ILE A 110 14.35 7.38 15.03
N ARG A 111 14.55 7.93 13.84
CA ARG A 111 13.47 8.46 13.00
C ARG A 111 13.66 8.03 11.53
N PRO A 112 12.56 7.77 10.80
CA PRO A 112 12.64 7.56 9.35
C PRO A 112 12.97 8.88 8.65
N ASP A 113 13.88 8.83 7.68
CA ASP A 113 14.22 9.96 6.81
C ASP A 113 13.38 9.89 5.50
N PRO A 114 12.47 10.85 5.27
CA PRO A 114 11.67 10.90 4.05
C PRO A 114 12.50 11.01 2.77
N ASN A 115 13.68 11.65 2.84
CA ASN A 115 14.56 11.86 1.70
C ASN A 115 15.41 10.63 1.36
N ARG A 116 15.45 9.63 2.26
CA ARG A 116 16.17 8.36 2.09
C ARG A 116 15.24 7.17 2.09
N HIS A 117 14.06 7.31 1.49
CA HIS A 117 13.08 6.23 1.35
C HIS A 117 12.69 5.57 2.69
N GLY A 118 12.67 6.35 3.78
CA GLY A 118 12.33 5.85 5.12
C GLY A 118 13.46 5.11 5.83
N ALA A 119 14.72 5.31 5.42
CA ALA A 119 15.89 4.84 6.16
C ALA A 119 15.86 5.37 7.60
N LEU A 120 16.30 4.54 8.55
CA LEU A 120 16.32 4.93 9.97
C LEU A 120 17.61 5.69 10.28
N ARG A 121 17.44 6.90 10.83
CA ARG A 121 18.51 7.79 11.31
C ARG A 121 18.55 7.78 12.83
N ILE A 122 19.74 7.83 13.40
CA ILE A 122 19.98 7.97 14.84
C ILE A 122 19.76 9.43 15.23
N MET A 123 19.06 9.64 16.32
CA MET A 123 18.82 10.97 16.90
C MET A 123 19.82 11.24 18.03
N GLU A 124 20.02 12.52 18.37
CA GLU A 124 21.03 12.96 19.36
C GLU A 124 20.85 12.28 20.73
N ASN A 125 19.60 12.09 21.16
CA ASN A 125 19.26 11.45 22.44
C ASN A 125 19.59 9.95 22.51
N ALA A 126 19.95 9.31 21.39
CA ALA A 126 20.37 7.90 21.36
C ALA A 126 21.90 7.72 21.43
N LEU A 127 22.67 8.80 21.25
CA LEU A 127 24.13 8.74 21.23
C LEU A 127 24.74 8.30 22.58
N PRO A 128 24.25 8.78 23.75
CA PRO A 128 24.76 8.32 25.04
C PRO A 128 24.57 6.81 25.24
N ILE A 129 23.43 6.27 24.81
CA ILE A 129 23.15 4.82 24.87
C ILE A 129 24.14 4.05 23.99
N LEU A 130 24.39 4.54 22.77
CA LEU A 130 25.35 3.92 21.85
C LEU A 130 26.77 3.89 22.44
N ARG A 131 27.16 4.95 23.16
CA ARG A 131 28.45 5.12 23.83
C ARG A 131 28.58 4.39 25.17
N ASP A 132 27.54 3.69 25.61
CA ASP A 132 27.49 3.01 26.91
C ASP A 132 27.47 3.97 28.12
N GLU A 133 26.99 5.19 27.91
CA GLU A 133 26.89 6.24 28.94
C GLU A 133 25.53 6.22 29.64
N GLU A 134 24.47 5.75 28.95
CA GLU A 134 23.11 5.65 29.49
C GLU A 134 22.47 4.29 29.23
N SER A 135 21.64 3.83 30.18
CA SER A 135 20.82 2.64 30.04
C SER A 135 19.42 2.98 29.56
N VAL A 136 18.77 2.01 28.89
CA VAL A 136 17.41 2.17 28.38
C VAL A 136 16.54 0.99 28.76
N THR A 137 15.35 1.32 29.25
CA THR A 137 14.32 0.37 29.61
C THR A 137 13.19 0.42 28.59
N LEU A 138 12.71 -0.74 28.13
CA LEU A 138 11.58 -0.85 27.20
C LEU A 138 10.45 -1.68 27.81
N ARG A 139 9.27 -1.59 27.20
CA ARG A 139 8.07 -2.36 27.54
C ARG A 139 8.24 -3.83 27.18
N MET A 140 8.25 -4.71 28.18
CA MET A 140 8.32 -6.17 28.04
C MET A 140 6.98 -6.75 27.59
N ASP A 141 5.85 -6.17 27.98
CA ASP A 141 4.51 -6.62 27.57
C ASP A 141 4.34 -6.57 26.04
N THR A 142 4.83 -5.54 25.36
CA THR A 142 4.84 -5.49 23.89
C THR A 142 5.73 -6.56 23.23
N VAL A 143 6.74 -7.05 23.94
CA VAL A 143 7.68 -8.09 23.51
C VAL A 143 7.16 -9.49 23.87
N LYS A 144 6.37 -9.64 24.94
CA LYS A 144 5.70 -10.88 25.38
C LYS A 144 4.38 -11.14 24.64
N LEU A 145 3.61 -10.09 24.36
CA LEU A 145 2.40 -10.12 23.52
C LEU A 145 2.72 -10.37 22.04
N ALA A 146 4.01 -10.43 21.67
CA ALA A 146 4.49 -10.93 20.39
C ALA A 146 4.27 -12.45 20.20
N LYS A 147 3.24 -13.04 20.82
CA LYS A 147 2.66 -14.31 20.40
C LYS A 147 1.69 -14.00 19.26
N SER A 148 1.95 -14.62 18.11
CA SER A 148 1.10 -14.71 16.91
C SER A 148 -0.15 -13.83 16.91
N SER A 149 -0.07 -12.66 16.27
CA SER A 149 -1.21 -11.83 15.89
C SER A 149 -1.04 -11.45 14.41
N PRO A 150 -2.11 -11.42 13.60
CA PRO A 150 -2.16 -12.18 12.36
C PRO A 150 -1.56 -11.43 11.15
N ARG A 151 -0.67 -12.14 10.43
CA ARG A 151 -0.43 -12.21 8.97
C ARG A 151 -0.31 -10.95 8.09
N ILE A 152 -0.81 -9.77 8.46
CA ILE A 152 -0.91 -8.63 7.52
C ILE A 152 0.46 -8.00 7.22
N LYS A 153 1.40 -7.99 8.17
CA LYS A 153 2.79 -7.52 7.94
C LYS A 153 3.69 -8.54 7.23
N MET A 154 3.28 -9.80 7.11
CA MET A 154 4.05 -10.86 6.41
C MET A 154 3.64 -11.04 4.94
N LEU A 155 2.60 -10.34 4.47
CA LEU A 155 2.10 -10.52 3.11
C LEU A 155 2.83 -9.67 2.06
N VAL A 156 3.57 -8.63 2.45
CA VAL A 156 4.36 -7.84 1.48
C VAL A 156 5.78 -8.37 1.48
N SER A 157 6.19 -9.08 0.42
CA SER A 157 7.60 -9.39 0.16
C SER A 157 8.41 -8.08 0.05
N ASP A 158 9.71 -8.10 0.36
CA ASP A 158 10.57 -6.91 0.28
C ASP A 158 10.54 -6.25 -1.12
N GLU A 159 10.33 -7.03 -2.17
CA GLU A 159 10.13 -6.57 -3.55
C GLU A 159 8.88 -5.69 -3.75
N ASN A 160 7.85 -5.89 -2.93
CA ASN A 160 6.58 -5.18 -3.02
C ASN A 160 6.50 -3.99 -2.05
N MET A 161 7.51 -3.78 -1.21
CA MET A 161 7.57 -2.68 -0.24
C MET A 161 7.59 -1.28 -0.89
N PRO A 162 8.34 -1.04 -1.99
CA PRO A 162 8.32 0.24 -2.68
C PRO A 162 6.94 0.58 -3.24
N LEU A 163 6.31 -0.37 -3.95
CA LEU A 163 4.97 -0.20 -4.51
C LEU A 163 3.93 -0.01 -3.41
N PHE A 164 3.99 -0.81 -2.34
CA PHE A 164 3.09 -0.67 -1.20
C PHE A 164 3.19 0.71 -0.53
N SER A 165 4.40 1.27 -0.44
CA SER A 165 4.63 2.61 0.09
C SER A 165 4.03 3.69 -0.83
N ALA A 166 4.19 3.54 -2.14
CA ALA A 166 3.58 4.44 -3.13
C ALA A 166 2.04 4.39 -3.07
N LEU A 167 1.44 3.19 -2.95
CA LEU A 167 0.01 3.02 -2.79
C LEU A 167 -0.51 3.64 -1.48
N LYS A 168 0.27 3.57 -0.40
CA LYS A 168 -0.06 4.24 0.87
C LYS A 168 -0.02 5.76 0.76
N ALA A 169 0.97 6.31 0.05
CA ALA A 169 1.05 7.74 -0.22
C ALA A 169 -0.17 8.21 -1.02
N LYS A 170 -0.51 7.51 -2.10
CA LYS A 170 -1.67 7.86 -2.93
C LYS A 170 -2.99 7.78 -2.17
N ARG A 171 -3.15 6.75 -1.32
CA ARG A 171 -4.32 6.64 -0.44
C ARG A 171 -4.45 7.83 0.49
N ARG A 172 -3.34 8.31 1.05
CA ARG A 172 -3.33 9.43 1.98
C ARG A 172 -3.73 10.73 1.28
N GLU A 173 -3.16 11.00 0.12
CA GLU A 173 -3.49 12.16 -0.73
C GLU A 173 -4.99 12.21 -1.04
N LEU A 174 -5.57 11.09 -1.49
CA LEU A 174 -7.00 11.00 -1.81
C LEU A 174 -7.89 11.17 -0.57
N ALA A 175 -7.46 10.63 0.56
CA ALA A 175 -8.19 10.73 1.83
C ALA A 175 -8.22 12.17 2.36
N GLU A 176 -7.08 12.86 2.30
CA GLU A 176 -6.96 14.28 2.66
C GLU A 176 -7.84 15.14 1.75
N THR A 177 -7.82 14.88 0.44
CA THR A 177 -8.65 15.60 -0.55
C THR A 177 -10.15 15.40 -0.32
N ALA A 178 -10.56 14.19 0.04
CA ALA A 178 -11.95 13.86 0.30
C ALA A 178 -12.41 14.17 1.75
N GLY A 179 -11.51 14.63 2.62
CA GLY A 179 -11.82 14.92 4.03
C GLY A 179 -12.24 13.69 4.85
N VAL A 180 -11.76 12.50 4.47
CA VAL A 180 -12.15 11.23 5.11
C VAL A 180 -10.93 10.45 5.63
N PRO A 181 -11.08 9.61 6.66
CA PRO A 181 -10.01 8.71 7.07
C PRO A 181 -9.50 7.79 5.94
N ALA A 182 -8.19 7.58 5.86
CA ALA A 182 -7.55 6.85 4.75
C ALA A 182 -8.07 5.41 4.54
N TYR A 183 -8.45 4.71 5.61
CA TYR A 183 -8.99 3.35 5.50
C TYR A 183 -10.35 3.30 4.77
N ILE A 184 -11.07 4.43 4.65
CA ILE A 184 -12.32 4.53 3.89
C ILE A 184 -12.05 4.37 2.39
N ILE A 185 -10.93 4.91 1.89
CA ILE A 185 -10.48 4.75 0.51
C ILE A 185 -10.17 3.27 0.26
N PHE A 186 -9.11 2.74 0.88
CA PHE A 186 -8.79 1.31 0.89
C PHE A 186 -8.16 0.91 2.22
N ASN A 187 -8.49 -0.26 2.71
CA ASN A 187 -7.87 -0.90 3.87
C ASN A 187 -6.48 -1.45 3.51
N ASP A 188 -5.59 -1.57 4.50
CA ASP A 188 -4.21 -2.02 4.27
C ASP A 188 -4.14 -3.38 3.56
N LYS A 189 -5.05 -4.32 3.88
CA LYS A 189 -5.13 -5.63 3.23
C LYS A 189 -5.32 -5.52 1.71
N THR A 190 -6.15 -4.60 1.25
CA THR A 190 -6.41 -4.36 -0.17
C THR A 190 -5.16 -3.79 -0.86
N LEU A 191 -4.46 -2.84 -0.22
CA LEU A 191 -3.21 -2.30 -0.77
C LEU A 191 -2.10 -3.34 -0.87
N VAL A 192 -2.03 -4.25 0.11
CA VAL A 192 -1.12 -5.40 0.08
C VAL A 192 -1.43 -6.30 -1.11
N GLU A 193 -2.71 -6.64 -1.31
CA GLU A 193 -3.13 -7.48 -2.43
C GLU A 193 -2.88 -6.80 -3.79
N MET A 194 -3.09 -5.49 -3.91
CA MET A 194 -2.71 -4.72 -5.10
C MET A 194 -1.20 -4.79 -5.37
N ALA A 195 -0.37 -4.66 -4.33
CA ALA A 195 1.08 -4.72 -4.48
C ALA A 195 1.58 -6.11 -4.89
N GLN A 196 0.89 -7.17 -4.45
CA GLN A 196 1.18 -8.56 -4.81
C GLN A 196 0.73 -8.90 -6.24
N LYS A 197 -0.53 -8.59 -6.58
CA LYS A 197 -1.13 -8.97 -7.87
C LYS A 197 -0.79 -8.03 -9.01
N ARG A 198 -0.38 -6.79 -8.71
CA ARG A 198 -0.01 -5.73 -9.67
C ARG A 198 -0.99 -5.62 -10.85
N PRO A 199 -2.29 -5.35 -10.58
CA PRO A 199 -3.29 -5.22 -11.63
C PRO A 199 -2.87 -4.17 -12.65
N THR A 200 -3.00 -4.52 -13.93
CA THR A 200 -2.59 -3.68 -15.06
C THR A 200 -3.76 -2.91 -15.68
N ASN A 201 -5.00 -3.34 -15.39
CA ASN A 201 -6.24 -2.75 -15.90
C ASN A 201 -7.34 -2.72 -14.82
N LEU A 202 -8.46 -2.04 -15.10
CA LEU A 202 -9.55 -1.89 -14.13
C LEU A 202 -10.27 -3.21 -13.82
N ASP A 203 -10.30 -4.16 -14.75
CA ASP A 203 -10.99 -5.43 -14.53
C ASP A 203 -10.17 -6.33 -13.58
N GLU A 204 -8.85 -6.40 -13.75
CA GLU A 204 -7.94 -7.04 -12.78
C GLU A 204 -8.01 -6.35 -11.41
N MET A 205 -8.16 -5.03 -11.39
CA MET A 205 -8.31 -4.28 -10.16
C MET A 205 -9.65 -4.56 -9.46
N ALA A 206 -10.71 -4.85 -10.21
CA ALA A 206 -12.00 -5.27 -9.67
C ALA A 206 -11.93 -6.64 -8.95
N GLN A 207 -10.99 -7.51 -9.34
CA GLN A 207 -10.76 -8.82 -8.72
C GLN A 207 -9.96 -8.74 -7.40
N ILE A 208 -9.59 -7.55 -6.94
CA ILE A 208 -8.89 -7.35 -5.66
C ILE A 208 -9.90 -7.27 -4.51
N ASN A 209 -9.67 -8.03 -3.43
CA ASN A 209 -10.59 -8.03 -2.30
C ASN A 209 -10.65 -6.66 -1.60
N GLY A 210 -11.85 -6.10 -1.52
CA GLY A 210 -12.11 -4.78 -0.95
C GLY A 210 -12.20 -3.65 -1.98
N VAL A 211 -12.07 -3.96 -3.28
CA VAL A 211 -12.34 -3.05 -4.39
C VAL A 211 -13.76 -3.32 -4.93
N GLY A 212 -14.75 -2.63 -4.40
CA GLY A 212 -16.12 -2.66 -4.95
C GLY A 212 -16.32 -1.64 -6.07
N ALA A 213 -17.40 -1.78 -6.86
CA ALA A 213 -17.70 -0.95 -8.04
C ALA A 213 -17.56 0.56 -7.79
N LYS A 214 -18.10 1.08 -6.68
CA LYS A 214 -18.03 2.51 -6.32
C LYS A 214 -16.59 2.98 -6.01
N LYS A 215 -15.77 2.11 -5.41
CA LYS A 215 -14.36 2.41 -5.13
C LYS A 215 -13.51 2.32 -6.39
N LEU A 216 -13.83 1.37 -7.26
CA LEU A 216 -13.18 1.22 -8.57
C LEU A 216 -13.46 2.43 -9.46
N GLU A 217 -14.70 2.91 -9.51
CA GLU A 217 -15.09 4.11 -10.25
C GLU A 217 -14.35 5.35 -9.74
N ASN A 218 -14.35 5.57 -8.42
CA ASN A 218 -13.82 6.78 -7.80
C ASN A 218 -12.28 6.79 -7.71
N PHE A 219 -11.67 5.65 -7.44
CA PHE A 219 -10.25 5.56 -7.07
C PHE A 219 -9.44 4.65 -8.00
N GLY A 220 -10.07 3.81 -8.83
CA GLY A 220 -9.40 2.76 -9.60
C GLY A 220 -8.23 3.28 -10.44
N ASN A 221 -8.47 4.32 -11.23
CA ASN A 221 -7.43 4.89 -12.12
C ASN A 221 -6.27 5.50 -11.35
N ALA A 222 -6.54 6.20 -10.24
CA ALA A 222 -5.50 6.83 -9.44
C ALA A 222 -4.55 5.81 -8.81
N PHE A 223 -5.02 4.61 -8.50
CA PHE A 223 -4.18 3.52 -8.00
C PHE A 223 -3.53 2.71 -9.13
N LEU A 224 -4.21 2.50 -10.25
CA LEU A 224 -3.60 1.89 -11.44
C LEU A 224 -2.43 2.70 -11.96
N GLU A 225 -2.53 4.03 -11.96
CA GLU A 225 -1.44 4.93 -12.35
C GLU A 225 -0.19 4.72 -11.49
N VAL A 226 -0.37 4.49 -10.19
CA VAL A 226 0.74 4.19 -9.26
C VAL A 226 1.34 2.81 -9.52
N ILE A 227 0.54 1.84 -9.99
CA ILE A 227 0.97 0.45 -10.22
C ILE A 227 1.68 0.30 -11.56
N THR A 228 1.14 0.89 -12.62
CA THR A 228 1.62 0.71 -14.01
C THR A 228 2.57 1.82 -14.46
N GLY A 229 2.57 2.97 -13.77
CA GLY A 229 3.30 4.17 -14.19
C GLY A 229 2.75 4.78 -15.49
N LYS A 230 1.61 4.28 -16.00
CA LYS A 230 0.96 4.75 -17.22
C LYS A 230 -0.36 5.43 -16.87
N THR A 231 -0.57 6.62 -17.41
CA THR A 231 -1.87 7.31 -17.40
C THR A 231 -2.71 6.80 -18.56
N GLU A 232 -3.34 5.63 -18.41
CA GLU A 232 -4.41 5.25 -19.34
C GLU A 232 -5.67 6.05 -19.00
N GLN A 233 -5.99 7.04 -19.84
CA GLN A 233 -7.24 7.79 -19.74
C GLN A 233 -8.40 6.93 -20.26
N LEU A 234 -8.86 5.98 -19.43
CA LEU A 234 -10.09 5.23 -19.70
C LEU A 234 -11.31 6.16 -19.56
N HIS A 235 -12.20 6.15 -20.55
CA HIS A 235 -13.40 6.99 -20.60
C HIS A 235 -14.34 6.72 -19.40
N PRO A 236 -14.96 7.74 -18.76
CA PRO A 236 -15.82 7.57 -17.58
C PRO A 236 -16.90 6.49 -17.71
N SER A 237 -17.50 6.36 -18.88
CA SER A 237 -18.52 5.32 -19.16
C SER A 237 -17.98 3.88 -19.07
N ARG A 238 -16.72 3.62 -19.44
CA ARG A 238 -16.08 2.30 -19.29
C ARG A 238 -15.73 2.01 -17.83
N ARG A 239 -15.30 3.03 -17.07
CA ARG A 239 -14.98 2.89 -15.63
C ARG A 239 -16.17 2.35 -14.83
N LYS A 240 -17.39 2.71 -15.21
CA LYS A 240 -18.63 2.29 -14.52
C LYS A 240 -18.98 0.81 -14.63
N ILE A 241 -18.46 0.11 -15.64
CA ILE A 241 -18.76 -1.30 -15.92
C ILE A 241 -17.53 -2.21 -15.74
N ALA A 242 -16.49 -1.70 -15.09
CA ALA A 242 -15.28 -2.48 -14.85
C ALA A 242 -15.52 -3.61 -13.83
N GLY A 243 -15.06 -4.82 -14.18
CA GLY A 243 -15.32 -6.04 -13.42
C GLY A 243 -16.70 -6.68 -13.64
N GLU A 244 -17.54 -6.12 -14.51
CA GLU A 244 -18.80 -6.74 -14.96
C GLU A 244 -18.57 -7.47 -16.31
N GLU A 245 -19.41 -8.46 -16.67
CA GLU A 245 -19.33 -9.13 -17.99
C GLU A 245 -19.44 -8.11 -19.13
N GLU A 246 -20.23 -7.07 -18.93
CA GLU A 246 -20.43 -5.98 -19.87
C GLU A 246 -19.15 -5.16 -20.13
N GLY A 247 -18.19 -5.19 -19.21
CA GLY A 247 -16.88 -4.57 -19.38
C GLY A 247 -16.06 -5.23 -20.49
N ILE A 248 -16.03 -6.56 -20.51
CA ILE A 248 -15.35 -7.35 -21.55
C ILE A 248 -15.99 -7.10 -22.91
N LEU A 249 -17.33 -7.13 -22.95
CA LEU A 249 -18.12 -6.82 -24.14
C LEU A 249 -17.85 -5.41 -24.67
N TYR A 250 -17.75 -4.41 -23.80
CA TYR A 250 -17.39 -3.05 -24.22
C TYR A 250 -16.03 -3.02 -24.92
N ASP A 251 -15.02 -3.72 -24.39
CA ASP A 251 -13.67 -3.69 -24.95
C ASP A 251 -13.63 -4.39 -26.31
N LEU A 252 -14.31 -5.53 -26.45
CA LEU A 252 -14.46 -6.23 -27.75
C LEU A 252 -15.17 -5.34 -28.79
N LEU A 253 -16.24 -4.64 -28.38
CA LEU A 253 -16.95 -3.71 -29.26
C LEU A 253 -16.07 -2.51 -29.64
N LEU A 254 -15.26 -2.00 -28.70
CA LEU A 254 -14.32 -0.91 -28.98
C LEU A 254 -13.23 -1.37 -29.96
N GLU A 255 -12.72 -2.59 -29.82
CA GLU A 255 -11.75 -3.17 -30.75
C GLU A 255 -12.35 -3.37 -32.15
N ALA A 256 -13.56 -3.93 -32.24
CA ALA A 256 -14.30 -4.09 -33.49
C ALA A 256 -14.55 -2.73 -34.17
N GLN A 257 -14.91 -1.70 -33.39
CA GLN A 257 -15.02 -0.34 -33.90
C GLN A 257 -13.69 0.17 -34.47
N ASN A 258 -12.59 -0.01 -33.73
CA ASN A 258 -11.28 0.52 -34.12
C ASN A 258 -10.83 -0.06 -35.48
N LYS A 259 -11.14 -1.33 -35.76
CA LYS A 259 -10.89 -1.98 -37.07
C LYS A 259 -11.69 -1.32 -38.20
N LEU A 260 -12.83 -0.71 -37.91
CA LEU A 260 -13.79 -0.17 -38.88
C LEU A 260 -13.91 1.37 -38.87
N ILE A 261 -13.06 2.09 -38.12
CA ILE A 261 -13.10 3.56 -38.04
C ILE A 261 -13.10 4.17 -39.45
N ARG A 262 -12.29 3.64 -40.37
CA ARG A 262 -12.18 4.10 -41.76
C ARG A 262 -12.83 3.13 -42.77
N GLY A 263 -13.79 2.33 -42.33
CA GLY A 263 -14.49 1.34 -43.17
C GLY A 263 -13.65 0.11 -43.42
N GLU A 264 -14.24 -0.93 -44.02
CA GLU A 264 -13.58 -2.23 -44.24
C GLU A 264 -12.29 -2.13 -45.05
N ARG A 265 -12.25 -1.18 -46.00
CA ARG A 265 -11.09 -0.95 -46.88
C ARG A 265 -10.13 0.12 -46.33
N GLY A 266 -10.46 0.76 -45.21
CA GLY A 266 -9.62 1.78 -44.58
C GLY A 266 -9.60 3.16 -45.27
N LEU A 267 -10.45 3.39 -46.27
CA LEU A 267 -10.45 4.60 -47.11
C LEU A 267 -11.53 5.64 -46.74
N ASP A 268 -12.45 5.30 -45.85
CA ASP A 268 -13.58 6.16 -45.52
C ASP A 268 -13.20 7.24 -44.49
N LYS A 269 -14.05 8.27 -44.40
CA LYS A 269 -13.95 9.26 -43.31
C LYS A 269 -14.06 8.55 -41.95
N PRO A 270 -13.22 8.96 -40.96
CA PRO A 270 -13.23 8.34 -39.65
C PRO A 270 -14.58 8.51 -38.97
N MET A 271 -15.15 7.40 -38.52
CA MET A 271 -16.37 7.34 -37.75
C MET A 271 -16.12 6.56 -36.46
N SER A 272 -16.75 6.98 -35.37
CA SER A 272 -16.69 6.25 -34.10
C SER A 272 -18.01 6.36 -33.34
N CYS A 273 -18.29 5.35 -32.53
CA CYS A 273 -19.31 5.41 -31.50
C CYS A 273 -18.70 6.03 -30.24
N SER A 274 -19.47 6.89 -29.57
CA SER A 274 -19.08 7.40 -28.25
C SER A 274 -19.07 6.24 -27.24
N ALA A 275 -18.22 6.31 -26.21
CA ALA A 275 -18.18 5.29 -25.15
C ALA A 275 -19.56 5.00 -24.53
N SER A 276 -20.43 6.00 -24.36
CA SER A 276 -21.79 5.80 -23.83
C SER A 276 -22.69 4.96 -24.74
N LEU A 277 -22.44 4.94 -26.06
CA LEU A 277 -23.15 4.08 -27.01
C LEU A 277 -22.65 2.64 -26.89
N LEU A 278 -21.33 2.44 -26.81
CA LEU A 278 -20.73 1.10 -26.63
C LEU A 278 -21.22 0.46 -25.32
N VAL A 279 -21.29 1.23 -24.23
CA VAL A 279 -21.88 0.75 -22.97
C VAL A 279 -23.36 0.37 -23.13
N LYS A 280 -24.15 1.15 -23.88
CA LYS A 280 -25.55 0.81 -24.15
C LYS A 280 -25.70 -0.49 -24.94
N VAL A 281 -24.82 -0.73 -25.92
CA VAL A 281 -24.81 -1.97 -26.69
C VAL A 281 -24.42 -3.15 -25.79
N ALA A 282 -23.32 -3.03 -25.04
CA ALA A 282 -22.85 -4.07 -24.11
C ALA A 282 -23.91 -4.45 -23.06
N LYS A 283 -24.66 -3.46 -22.51
CA LYS A 283 -25.73 -3.70 -21.52
C LYS A 283 -27.01 -4.27 -22.12
N ARG A 284 -27.41 -3.84 -23.32
CA ARG A 284 -28.68 -4.27 -23.93
C ARG A 284 -28.57 -5.59 -24.69
N LYS A 285 -27.35 -6.01 -25.05
CA LYS A 285 -27.05 -7.22 -25.83
C LYS A 285 -28.03 -7.43 -27.01
N PRO A 286 -28.13 -6.49 -27.97
CA PRO A 286 -29.04 -6.60 -29.10
C PRO A 286 -28.71 -7.83 -29.97
N ASP A 287 -29.74 -8.51 -30.45
CA ASP A 287 -29.65 -9.78 -31.21
C ASP A 287 -29.86 -9.62 -32.72
N ASN A 288 -30.15 -8.40 -33.19
CA ASN A 288 -30.40 -8.12 -34.61
C ASN A 288 -30.03 -6.68 -35.00
N MET A 289 -29.94 -6.45 -36.31
CA MET A 289 -29.55 -5.15 -36.88
C MET A 289 -30.54 -4.03 -36.56
N GLU A 290 -31.84 -4.32 -36.46
CA GLU A 290 -32.84 -3.30 -36.13
C GLU A 290 -32.61 -2.72 -34.71
N LYS A 291 -32.37 -3.60 -33.73
CA LYS A 291 -32.10 -3.18 -32.35
C LYS A 291 -30.77 -2.44 -32.23
N ILE A 292 -29.76 -2.79 -33.02
CA ILE A 292 -28.50 -2.02 -33.09
C ILE A 292 -28.75 -0.63 -33.67
N SER A 293 -29.49 -0.52 -34.77
CA SER A 293 -29.84 0.77 -35.39
C SER A 293 -30.60 1.70 -34.44
N GLN A 294 -31.46 1.17 -33.58
CA GLN A 294 -32.13 1.95 -32.53
C GLN A 294 -31.16 2.52 -31.49
N ILE A 295 -30.01 1.88 -31.25
CA ILE A 295 -29.01 2.33 -30.28
C ILE A 295 -28.01 3.28 -30.94
N LEU A 296 -27.45 2.89 -32.10
CA LEU A 296 -26.34 3.59 -32.75
C LEU A 296 -26.79 4.68 -33.75
N GLY A 297 -28.02 4.58 -34.28
CA GLY A 297 -28.49 5.31 -35.45
C GLY A 297 -28.00 4.67 -36.76
N GLU A 298 -28.77 4.82 -37.84
CA GLU A 298 -28.58 4.13 -39.14
C GLU A 298 -27.13 4.17 -39.64
N ARG A 299 -26.54 5.36 -39.77
CA ARG A 299 -25.17 5.51 -40.34
C ARG A 299 -24.09 4.75 -39.57
N LYS A 300 -24.23 4.62 -38.24
CA LYS A 300 -23.26 3.90 -37.40
C LYS A 300 -23.56 2.41 -37.37
N ALA A 301 -24.84 2.03 -37.43
CA ALA A 301 -25.25 0.64 -37.54
C ALA A 301 -24.80 0.04 -38.88
N ASP A 302 -24.90 0.77 -39.99
CA ASP A 302 -24.37 0.32 -41.28
C ASP A 302 -22.86 0.04 -41.23
N ARG A 303 -22.13 0.84 -40.45
CA ARG A 303 -20.66 0.71 -40.35
C ARG A 303 -20.22 -0.37 -39.37
N PHE A 304 -20.83 -0.43 -38.18
CA PHE A 304 -20.34 -1.23 -37.06
C PHE A 304 -21.28 -2.37 -36.68
N GLY A 305 -22.52 -2.37 -37.17
CA GLY A 305 -23.60 -3.21 -36.65
C GLY A 305 -23.36 -4.70 -36.86
N SER A 306 -22.91 -5.12 -38.05
CA SER A 306 -22.56 -6.52 -38.31
C SER A 306 -21.47 -7.00 -37.36
N ALA A 307 -20.34 -6.27 -37.29
CA ALA A 307 -19.23 -6.64 -36.41
C ALA A 307 -19.61 -6.62 -34.92
N PHE A 308 -20.53 -5.76 -34.51
CA PHE A 308 -21.03 -5.74 -33.13
C PHE A 308 -21.94 -6.93 -32.84
N LEU A 309 -22.78 -7.37 -33.79
CA LEU A 309 -23.56 -8.60 -33.65
C LEU A 309 -22.65 -9.82 -33.54
N ASP A 310 -21.61 -9.90 -34.37
CA ASP A 310 -20.66 -11.02 -34.32
C ASP A 310 -20.00 -11.11 -32.94
N VAL A 311 -19.51 -9.98 -32.40
CA VAL A 311 -18.96 -9.90 -31.04
C VAL A 311 -19.98 -10.33 -29.97
N LEU A 312 -21.26 -9.95 -30.12
CA LEU A 312 -22.30 -10.28 -29.16
C LEU A 312 -22.72 -11.76 -29.20
N ILE A 313 -22.68 -12.38 -30.38
CA ILE A 313 -22.95 -13.81 -30.58
C ILE A 313 -21.80 -14.66 -30.04
N GLU A 314 -20.55 -14.25 -30.27
CA GLU A 314 -19.36 -14.98 -29.79
C GLU A 314 -19.17 -14.90 -28.27
N ALA A 315 -19.69 -13.85 -27.63
CA ALA A 315 -19.56 -13.62 -26.18
C ALA A 315 -20.77 -14.10 -25.34
N GLY A 316 -21.85 -14.58 -25.97
CA GLY A 316 -23.08 -15.05 -25.33
C GLY A 316 -23.20 -16.56 -25.25
#